data_AF-A0A530AM28-F1
#
_entry.id   AF-A0A530AM28-F1
#
_cell.length_a   1.000
_cell.length_b   1.000
_cell.length_c   1.000
_cell.angle_alpha   90.00
_cell.angle_beta   90.00
_cell.angle_gamma   90.00
#
_symmetry.space_group_name_H-M   'P 1'
#
loop_
_entity.id
_entity.type
_entity.pdbx_description
1 polymer ?
#
loop_
_entity_poly.entity_id
_entity_poly.type
_entity_poly.pdbx_seq_one_letter_code
_entity_poly.pdbx_strand_id
1 'polypeptide(L)'
;DIDVVVNSHFHFDHCGGNKYFPHAKKICHRSEVPQACNPQPFEHLGYSDLSFSAEAAEARGATAQLLEGTTRANSTFEGIEGDVDLAKGVKLISTPGHSIGHYSLLVEFPKRKPIMFTIDAAYTQKSLETLCQAAFHIDPVAGVNSMRKVKKLAEDYGAELMYSHDMENFKTYKTGTQFYG
;
A
#
# COMPACT_ATOMS: atom_id res chain seq x y z
N ASP A 1 -10.37 13.67 12.08
CA ASP A 1 -9.07 14.22 11.64
C ASP A 1 -8.59 13.61 10.35
N ILE A 2 -8.53 12.27 10.22
CA ILE A 2 -8.18 11.63 8.94
C ILE A 2 -9.43 11.48 8.08
N ASP A 3 -9.50 12.21 6.96
CA ASP A 3 -10.66 12.19 6.06
C ASP A 3 -10.63 11.01 5.08
N VAL A 4 -9.44 10.57 4.68
CA VAL A 4 -9.23 9.50 3.68
C VAL A 4 -8.15 8.54 4.15
N VAL A 5 -8.44 7.25 4.09
CA VAL A 5 -7.49 6.15 4.27
C VAL A 5 -7.27 5.48 2.92
N VAL A 6 -6.00 5.33 2.53
CA VAL A 6 -5.60 4.61 1.33
C VAL A 6 -4.74 3.44 1.76
N ASN A 7 -5.04 2.24 1.25
CA ASN A 7 -4.18 1.08 1.45
C ASN A 7 -3.43 0.78 0.15
N SER A 8 -2.11 0.60 0.27
CA SER A 8 -1.28 0.15 -0.85
C SER A 8 -1.71 -1.23 -1.34
N HIS A 9 -2.01 -2.12 -0.39
CA HIS A 9 -2.58 -3.45 -0.53
C HIS A 9 -3.09 -3.92 0.85
N PHE A 10 -3.65 -5.12 0.93
CA PHE A 10 -4.21 -5.65 2.19
C PHE A 10 -3.42 -6.82 2.81
N HIS A 11 -2.09 -6.80 2.72
CA HIS A 11 -1.33 -7.57 3.70
C HIS A 11 -1.52 -6.97 5.10
N PHE A 12 -1.50 -7.83 6.11
CA PHE A 12 -1.94 -7.53 7.47
C PHE A 12 -1.21 -6.31 8.08
N ASP A 13 0.07 -6.14 7.79
CA ASP A 13 0.93 -5.06 8.27
C ASP A 13 0.66 -3.70 7.62
N HIS A 14 -0.19 -3.65 6.58
CA HIS A 14 -0.60 -2.43 5.88
C HIS A 14 -2.08 -2.07 6.09
N CYS A 15 -2.86 -2.89 6.80
CA CYS A 15 -4.30 -2.65 7.00
C CYS A 15 -4.81 -2.86 8.43
N GLY A 16 -3.99 -3.35 9.37
CA GLY A 16 -4.44 -3.65 10.74
C GLY A 16 -5.00 -2.47 11.52
N GLY A 17 -4.71 -1.22 11.10
CA GLY A 17 -5.26 0.00 11.70
C GLY A 17 -6.60 0.48 11.13
N ASN A 18 -7.06 -0.07 10.00
CA ASN A 18 -8.23 0.46 9.28
C ASN A 18 -9.52 0.45 10.11
N LYS A 19 -9.65 -0.50 11.04
CA LYS A 19 -10.81 -0.65 11.92
C LYS A 19 -11.11 0.60 12.77
N TYR A 20 -10.13 1.48 12.96
CA TYR A 20 -10.29 2.74 13.71
C TYR A 20 -10.83 3.91 12.87
N PHE A 21 -11.04 3.71 11.56
CA PHE A 21 -11.45 4.77 10.63
C PHE A 21 -12.80 4.48 9.94
N PRO A 22 -13.87 4.13 10.68
CA PRO A 22 -15.17 3.87 10.05
C PRO A 22 -15.75 5.10 9.34
N HIS A 23 -15.39 6.31 9.80
CA HIS A 23 -15.85 7.58 9.26
C HIS A 23 -15.11 8.03 8.00
N ALA A 24 -13.87 7.58 7.78
CA ALA A 24 -13.06 8.03 6.67
C ALA A 24 -13.56 7.43 5.34
N LYS A 25 -13.28 8.11 4.23
CA LYS A 25 -13.31 7.47 2.90
C LYS A 25 -12.19 6.43 2.83
N LYS A 26 -12.44 5.28 2.21
CA LYS A 26 -11.43 4.24 1.99
C LYS A 26 -11.16 4.09 0.50
N ILE A 27 -9.90 4.04 0.09
CA ILE A 27 -9.49 3.87 -1.31
C ILE A 27 -8.45 2.74 -1.39
N CYS A 28 -8.56 1.89 -2.40
CA CYS A 28 -7.58 0.87 -2.72
C CYS A 28 -7.61 0.56 -4.22
N HIS A 29 -6.67 -0.27 -4.70
CA HIS A 29 -6.82 -0.82 -6.03
C HIS A 29 -8.07 -1.69 -6.12
N ARG A 30 -8.80 -1.62 -7.24
CA ARG A 30 -10.08 -2.33 -7.43
C ARG A 30 -9.97 -3.85 -7.24
N SER A 31 -8.81 -4.44 -7.49
CA SER A 31 -8.57 -5.88 -7.33
C SER A 31 -8.24 -6.33 -5.90
N GLU A 32 -7.89 -5.43 -4.98
CA GLU A 32 -7.37 -5.82 -3.66
C GLU A 32 -8.47 -6.36 -2.72
N VAL A 33 -9.67 -5.78 -2.69
CA VAL A 33 -10.78 -6.35 -1.88
C VAL A 33 -11.18 -7.74 -2.39
N PRO A 34 -11.40 -7.96 -3.71
CA PRO A 34 -11.60 -9.31 -4.25
C PRO A 34 -10.49 -10.30 -3.89
N GLN A 35 -9.23 -9.85 -3.90
CA GLN A 35 -8.08 -10.69 -3.53
C GLN A 35 -8.11 -11.07 -2.05
N ALA A 36 -8.44 -10.14 -1.15
CA ALA A 36 -8.57 -10.45 0.27
C ALA A 36 -9.73 -11.43 0.56
N CYS A 37 -10.83 -11.32 -0.19
CA CYS A 37 -11.97 -12.23 -0.13
C CYS A 37 -11.60 -13.65 -0.61
N ASN A 38 -10.79 -13.77 -1.66
CA ASN A 38 -10.42 -15.05 -2.28
C ASN A 38 -8.94 -15.06 -2.71
N PRO A 39 -7.98 -15.09 -1.77
CA PRO A 39 -6.57 -15.00 -2.10
C PRO A 39 -6.05 -16.31 -2.69
N GLN A 40 -4.88 -16.26 -3.32
CA GLN A 40 -4.17 -17.50 -3.67
C GLN A 40 -3.85 -18.31 -2.40
N PRO A 41 -3.69 -19.64 -2.50
CA PRO A 41 -3.34 -20.48 -1.35
C PRO A 41 -2.11 -19.98 -0.58
N PHE A 42 -1.09 -19.50 -1.30
CA PHE A 42 0.16 -19.01 -0.72
C PHE A 42 0.07 -17.59 -0.13
N GLU A 43 -1.02 -16.85 -0.37
CA GLU A 43 -1.20 -15.47 0.13
C GLU A 43 -2.04 -15.40 1.40
N HIS A 44 -2.54 -16.53 1.92
CA HIS A 44 -3.44 -16.55 3.08
C HIS A 44 -2.86 -15.87 4.32
N LEU A 45 -1.55 -15.96 4.54
CA LEU A 45 -0.88 -15.29 5.66
C LEU A 45 -0.64 -13.80 5.40
N GLY A 46 -0.47 -13.38 4.15
CA GLY A 46 -0.44 -11.97 3.78
C GLY A 46 -1.80 -11.34 4.07
N TYR A 47 -2.86 -11.84 3.44
CA TYR A 47 -4.25 -11.40 3.63
C TYR A 47 -4.92 -12.09 4.84
N SER A 48 -4.30 -11.95 6.02
CA SER A 48 -4.70 -12.65 7.25
C SER A 48 -5.46 -11.78 8.25
N ASP A 49 -5.29 -10.46 8.24
CA ASP A 49 -6.12 -9.52 9.00
C ASP A 49 -7.20 -8.94 8.08
N LEU A 50 -8.45 -9.37 8.27
CA LEU A 50 -9.61 -8.94 7.50
C LEU A 50 -10.49 -7.96 8.27
N SER A 51 -10.01 -7.46 9.41
CA SER A 51 -10.73 -6.46 10.22
C SER A 51 -10.99 -5.14 9.49
N PHE A 52 -10.32 -4.91 8.36
CA PHE A 52 -10.49 -3.71 7.53
C PHE A 52 -11.77 -3.72 6.67
N SER A 53 -12.39 -4.89 6.46
CA SER A 53 -13.54 -5.06 5.56
C SER A 53 -14.51 -6.12 6.08
N ALA A 54 -15.74 -5.70 6.41
CA ALA A 54 -16.80 -6.64 6.76
C ALA A 54 -17.10 -7.64 5.64
N GLU A 55 -16.98 -7.20 4.38
CA GLU A 55 -17.13 -8.07 3.21
C GLU A 55 -16.08 -9.19 3.16
N ALA A 56 -14.80 -8.82 3.29
CA ALA A 56 -13.71 -9.80 3.23
C ALA A 56 -13.73 -10.73 4.45
N ALA A 57 -14.01 -10.20 5.64
CA ALA A 57 -14.13 -10.99 6.85
C ALA A 57 -15.26 -12.03 6.74
N GLU A 58 -16.42 -11.68 6.19
CA GLU A 58 -17.51 -12.63 5.93
C GLU A 58 -17.10 -13.70 4.90
N ALA A 59 -16.50 -13.29 3.77
CA ALA A 59 -16.08 -14.21 2.70
C ALA A 59 -15.08 -15.27 3.18
N ARG A 60 -14.26 -14.94 4.17
CA ARG A 60 -13.18 -15.79 4.68
C ARG A 60 -13.51 -16.45 6.04
N GLY A 61 -14.74 -16.31 6.53
CA GLY A 61 -15.15 -16.87 7.82
C GLY A 61 -14.41 -16.26 9.02
N ALA A 62 -13.97 -15.02 8.91
CA ALA A 62 -13.11 -14.31 9.86
C ALA A 62 -13.83 -13.14 10.56
N THR A 63 -15.16 -13.15 10.64
CA THR A 63 -15.95 -12.06 11.24
C THR A 63 -15.62 -11.80 12.71
N ALA A 64 -15.03 -12.77 13.41
CA ALA A 64 -14.51 -12.60 14.77
C ALA A 64 -13.35 -11.57 14.87
N GLN A 65 -12.73 -11.20 13.76
CA GLN A 65 -11.68 -10.17 13.71
C GLN A 65 -12.23 -8.73 13.68
N LEU A 66 -13.53 -8.57 13.39
CA LEU A 66 -14.14 -7.26 13.25
C LEU A 66 -14.23 -6.54 14.59
N LEU A 67 -13.83 -5.27 14.60
CA LEU A 67 -14.11 -4.39 15.74
C LEU A 67 -15.62 -4.15 15.82
N GLU A 68 -16.16 -4.08 17.04
CA GLU A 68 -17.57 -3.75 17.25
C GLU A 68 -17.95 -2.46 16.51
N GLY A 69 -19.10 -2.48 15.82
CA GLY A 69 -19.54 -1.36 14.98
C GLY A 69 -18.98 -1.36 13.55
N THR A 70 -18.07 -2.27 13.20
CA THR A 70 -17.65 -2.45 11.79
C THR A 70 -18.81 -3.04 10.99
N THR A 71 -19.15 -2.40 9.87
CA THR A 71 -20.23 -2.81 8.95
C THR A 71 -19.75 -2.70 7.51
N ARG A 72 -20.45 -3.34 6.56
CA ARG A 72 -20.15 -3.15 5.13
C ARG A 72 -20.20 -1.67 4.72
N ALA A 73 -21.18 -0.93 5.20
CA ALA A 73 -21.35 0.50 4.89
C ALA A 73 -20.14 1.36 5.30
N ASN A 74 -19.55 1.08 6.48
CA ASN A 74 -18.40 1.85 6.98
C ASN A 74 -17.03 1.20 6.70
N SER A 75 -16.99 0.12 5.93
CA SER A 75 -15.75 -0.57 5.53
C SER A 75 -15.66 -0.86 4.02
N THR A 76 -16.53 -0.25 3.21
CA THR A 76 -16.46 -0.29 1.74
C THR A 76 -15.34 0.61 1.22
N PHE A 77 -14.65 0.14 0.18
CA PHE A 77 -13.56 0.85 -0.50
C PHE A 77 -14.00 1.37 -1.88
N GLU A 78 -13.56 2.58 -2.22
CA GLU A 78 -13.57 3.09 -3.59
C GLU A 78 -12.39 2.45 -4.36
N GLY A 79 -12.70 1.60 -5.34
CA GLY A 79 -11.70 0.92 -6.16
C GLY A 79 -11.18 1.80 -7.30
N ILE A 80 -9.86 1.95 -7.38
CA ILE A 80 -9.17 2.69 -8.45
C ILE A 80 -8.23 1.77 -9.25
N GLU A 81 -7.79 2.21 -10.43
CA GLU A 81 -6.89 1.46 -11.33
C GLU A 81 -5.90 2.42 -12.00
N GLY A 82 -4.68 1.93 -12.29
CA GLY A 82 -3.63 2.70 -12.96
C GLY A 82 -2.99 3.80 -12.09
N ASP A 83 -2.18 4.66 -12.70
CA ASP A 83 -1.57 5.79 -11.96
C ASP A 83 -2.60 6.93 -11.85
N VAL A 84 -2.94 7.33 -10.61
CA VAL A 84 -4.02 8.30 -10.36
C VAL A 84 -3.62 9.36 -9.34
N ASP A 85 -4.12 10.59 -9.54
CA ASP A 85 -3.98 11.66 -8.56
C ASP A 85 -4.98 11.44 -7.42
N LEU A 86 -4.47 11.23 -6.21
CA LEU A 86 -5.27 11.19 -4.98
C LEU A 86 -5.66 12.62 -4.56
N ALA A 87 -4.73 13.55 -4.71
CA ALA A 87 -4.91 14.98 -4.47
C ALA A 87 -3.89 15.76 -5.33
N LYS A 88 -3.94 17.10 -5.29
CA LYS A 88 -2.95 17.93 -5.98
C LYS A 88 -1.54 17.64 -5.43
N GLY A 89 -0.66 17.14 -6.30
CA GLY A 89 0.71 16.77 -5.93
C GLY A 89 0.83 15.46 -5.15
N VAL A 90 -0.21 14.64 -5.10
CA VAL A 90 -0.19 13.33 -4.43
C VAL A 90 -0.72 12.29 -5.42
N LYS A 91 0.17 11.41 -5.88
CA LYS A 91 -0.15 10.42 -6.92
C LYS A 91 0.09 9.00 -6.41
N LEU A 92 -0.90 8.15 -6.61
CA LEU A 92 -0.77 6.71 -6.42
C LEU A 92 -0.19 6.11 -7.70
N ILE A 93 0.90 5.36 -7.56
CA ILE A 93 1.64 4.77 -8.67
C ILE A 93 1.41 3.27 -8.64
N SER A 94 0.72 2.74 -9.63
CA SER A 94 0.44 1.31 -9.74
C SER A 94 1.74 0.54 -9.91
N THR A 95 2.01 -0.36 -8.98
CA THR A 95 3.24 -1.17 -8.87
C THR A 95 2.91 -2.63 -8.52
N PRO A 96 2.11 -3.33 -9.34
CA PRO A 96 1.68 -4.70 -9.05
C PRO A 96 2.86 -5.67 -9.05
N GLY A 97 2.66 -6.82 -8.41
CA GLY A 97 3.60 -7.93 -8.37
C GLY A 97 3.76 -8.50 -6.97
N HIS A 98 4.09 -7.63 -5.99
CA HIS A 98 4.05 -8.00 -4.57
C HIS A 98 2.64 -8.45 -4.16
N SER A 99 1.64 -7.67 -4.58
CA SER A 99 0.24 -8.06 -4.56
C SER A 99 -0.42 -7.70 -5.90
N ILE A 100 -1.64 -8.18 -6.13
CA ILE A 100 -2.33 -8.04 -7.42
C ILE A 100 -2.64 -6.58 -7.79
N GLY A 101 -2.82 -5.71 -6.78
CA GLY A 101 -3.17 -4.31 -6.95
C GLY A 101 -2.28 -3.38 -6.14
N HIS A 102 -1.03 -3.77 -5.88
CA HIS A 102 -0.12 -2.96 -5.07
C HIS A 102 0.08 -1.54 -5.64
N TYR A 103 0.01 -0.53 -4.75
CA TYR A 103 0.36 0.86 -5.03
C TYR A 103 1.62 1.31 -4.28
N SER A 104 2.47 2.06 -4.97
CA SER A 104 3.46 2.97 -4.40
C SER A 104 2.90 4.40 -4.36
N LEU A 105 3.60 5.34 -3.73
CA LEU A 105 3.10 6.72 -3.54
C LEU A 105 4.16 7.76 -3.91
N LEU A 106 3.80 8.72 -4.77
CA LEU A 106 4.60 9.89 -5.08
C LEU A 106 3.96 11.13 -4.47
N VAL A 107 4.74 11.87 -3.68
CA VAL A 107 4.33 13.14 -3.05
C VAL A 107 5.23 14.26 -3.54
N GLU A 108 4.63 15.25 -4.20
CA GLU A 108 5.27 16.46 -4.66
C GLU A 108 5.05 17.60 -3.65
N PHE A 109 6.03 18.49 -3.57
CA PHE A 109 6.03 19.60 -2.62
C PHE A 109 6.27 20.90 -3.36
N PRO A 110 5.78 22.04 -2.85
CA PRO A 110 5.93 23.32 -3.53
C PRO A 110 7.37 23.85 -3.53
N LYS A 111 8.23 23.42 -2.57
CA LYS A 111 9.55 24.04 -2.31
C LYS A 111 10.69 23.04 -2.11
N ARG A 112 10.46 21.74 -2.28
CA ARG A 112 11.48 20.69 -2.20
C ARG A 112 11.22 19.61 -3.25
N LYS A 113 12.22 18.77 -3.49
CA LYS A 113 12.08 17.61 -4.38
C LYS A 113 10.98 16.64 -3.90
N PRO A 114 10.29 15.93 -4.81
CA PRO A 114 9.31 14.92 -4.45
C PRO A 114 9.89 13.80 -3.59
N ILE A 115 9.01 13.04 -2.92
CA ILE A 115 9.34 11.77 -2.29
C ILE A 115 8.54 10.66 -2.97
N MET A 116 9.24 9.59 -3.36
CA MET A 116 8.66 8.36 -3.87
C MET A 116 8.76 7.28 -2.79
N PHE A 117 7.64 6.99 -2.13
CA PHE A 117 7.52 5.87 -1.22
C PHE A 117 7.30 4.59 -2.03
N THR A 118 8.28 3.69 -2.01
CA THR A 118 8.20 2.42 -2.75
C THR A 118 7.09 1.54 -2.20
N ILE A 119 6.85 1.64 -0.89
CA ILE A 119 6.06 0.66 -0.14
C ILE A 119 6.62 -0.74 -0.48
N ASP A 120 5.79 -1.74 -0.73
CA ASP A 120 6.22 -3.12 -0.81
C ASP A 120 6.66 -3.54 -2.23
N ALA A 121 6.60 -2.61 -3.19
CA ALA A 121 7.28 -2.78 -4.47
C ALA A 121 8.81 -2.89 -4.30
N ALA A 122 9.37 -2.32 -3.22
CA ALA A 122 10.75 -2.54 -2.80
C ALA A 122 10.91 -2.32 -1.30
N TYR A 123 11.15 -3.41 -0.56
CA TYR A 123 11.30 -3.38 0.89
C TYR A 123 12.48 -2.52 1.35
N THR A 124 13.58 -2.59 0.61
CA THR A 124 14.84 -1.93 0.98
C THR A 124 15.48 -1.22 -0.20
N GLN A 125 16.41 -0.32 0.10
CA GLN A 125 17.29 0.26 -0.92
C GLN A 125 18.00 -0.83 -1.72
N LYS A 126 18.57 -1.81 -1.03
CA LYS A 126 19.26 -2.96 -1.65
C LYS A 126 18.34 -3.75 -2.57
N SER A 127 17.08 -3.95 -2.17
CA SER A 127 16.07 -4.61 -3.01
C SER A 127 15.96 -3.88 -4.34
N LEU A 128 15.73 -2.56 -4.30
CA LEU A 128 15.58 -1.76 -5.51
C LEU A 128 16.87 -1.77 -6.35
N GLU A 129 18.03 -1.53 -5.75
CA GLU A 129 19.33 -1.53 -6.43
C GLU A 129 19.57 -2.82 -7.22
N THR A 130 19.32 -3.97 -6.59
CA THR A 130 19.58 -5.31 -7.16
C THR A 130 18.43 -5.89 -7.98
N LEU A 131 17.27 -5.23 -8.01
CA LEU A 131 16.01 -5.79 -8.54
C LEU A 131 15.62 -7.13 -7.90
N CYS A 132 16.02 -7.33 -6.63
CA CYS A 132 15.67 -8.48 -5.83
C CYS A 132 14.50 -8.11 -4.90
N GLN A 133 13.28 -8.46 -5.32
CA GLN A 133 12.05 -8.21 -4.55
C GLN A 133 11.91 -9.15 -3.34
N ALA A 134 10.92 -8.88 -2.48
CA ALA A 134 10.56 -9.77 -1.37
C ALA A 134 10.05 -11.12 -1.90
N ALA A 135 10.17 -12.18 -1.10
CA ALA A 135 9.65 -13.52 -1.46
C ALA A 135 8.11 -13.58 -1.46
N PHE A 136 7.45 -12.67 -0.75
CA PHE A 136 6.00 -12.50 -0.81
C PHE A 136 5.65 -11.76 -2.09
N HIS A 137 5.06 -12.46 -3.05
CA HIS A 137 4.61 -11.91 -4.32
C HIS A 137 3.57 -12.83 -4.98
N ILE A 138 2.65 -12.25 -5.74
CA ILE A 138 1.75 -12.99 -6.64
C ILE A 138 2.34 -13.15 -8.04
N ASP A 139 3.09 -12.16 -8.51
CA ASP A 139 3.73 -12.17 -9.83
C ASP A 139 5.13 -11.52 -9.75
N PRO A 140 6.20 -12.32 -9.73
CA PRO A 140 7.54 -11.78 -9.65
C PRO A 140 8.00 -11.09 -10.94
N VAL A 141 7.41 -11.39 -12.10
CA VAL A 141 7.72 -10.70 -13.35
C VAL A 141 7.17 -9.27 -13.29
N ALA A 142 5.91 -9.12 -12.88
CA ALA A 142 5.31 -7.82 -12.62
C ALA A 142 6.09 -7.05 -11.55
N GLY A 143 6.50 -7.72 -10.46
CA GLY A 143 7.25 -7.07 -9.37
C GLY A 143 8.57 -6.44 -9.83
N VAL A 144 9.38 -7.16 -10.61
CA VAL A 144 10.62 -6.59 -11.17
C VAL A 144 10.33 -5.44 -12.15
N ASN A 145 9.27 -5.55 -12.96
CA ASN A 145 8.88 -4.46 -13.85
C ASN A 145 8.40 -3.22 -13.08
N SER A 146 7.69 -3.42 -11.96
CA SER A 146 7.29 -2.37 -11.04
C SER A 146 8.50 -1.71 -10.37
N MET A 147 9.51 -2.47 -9.95
CA MET A 147 10.78 -1.92 -9.45
C MET A 147 11.49 -1.04 -10.50
N ARG A 148 11.50 -1.48 -11.77
CA ARG A 148 12.05 -0.66 -12.88
C ARG A 148 11.24 0.62 -13.09
N LYS A 149 9.91 0.54 -13.05
CA LYS A 149 9.02 1.70 -13.13
C LYS A 149 9.31 2.70 -12.01
N VAL A 150 9.45 2.23 -10.77
CA VAL A 150 9.78 3.06 -9.62
C VAL A 150 11.14 3.74 -9.77
N LYS A 151 12.19 3.01 -10.19
CA LYS A 151 13.50 3.62 -10.49
C LYS A 151 13.39 4.73 -11.51
N LYS A 152 12.73 4.45 -12.64
CA LYS A 152 12.57 5.40 -13.73
C LYS A 152 11.81 6.65 -13.28
N LEU A 153 10.70 6.49 -12.56
CA LEU A 153 9.93 7.62 -12.06
C LEU A 153 10.71 8.45 -11.04
N ALA A 154 11.47 7.81 -10.15
CA ALA A 154 12.31 8.54 -9.20
C ALA A 154 13.40 9.35 -9.91
N GLU A 155 14.00 8.82 -10.98
CA GLU A 155 14.96 9.54 -11.82
C GLU A 155 14.29 10.70 -12.58
N ASP A 156 13.19 10.43 -13.28
CA ASP A 156 12.46 11.42 -14.10
C ASP A 156 11.98 12.62 -13.25
N TYR A 157 11.57 12.38 -12.00
CA TYR A 157 11.10 13.43 -11.08
C TYR A 157 12.21 14.01 -10.19
N GLY A 158 13.43 13.45 -10.21
CA GLY A 158 14.45 13.74 -9.20
C GLY A 158 13.97 13.48 -7.77
N ALA A 159 13.10 12.47 -7.59
CA ALA A 159 12.46 12.17 -6.32
C ALA A 159 13.42 11.46 -5.35
N GLU A 160 13.27 11.76 -4.07
CA GLU A 160 13.90 11.00 -2.99
C GLU A 160 13.15 9.68 -2.78
N LEU A 161 13.85 8.56 -2.77
CA LEU A 161 13.26 7.24 -2.53
C LEU A 161 13.20 6.94 -1.04
N MET A 162 12.03 6.49 -0.56
CA MET A 162 11.83 6.00 0.80
C MET A 162 11.19 4.61 0.78
N TYR A 163 11.67 3.70 1.63
CA TYR A 163 11.36 2.25 1.58
C TYR A 163 10.47 1.79 2.74
N SER A 164 9.76 0.65 2.58
CA SER A 164 8.83 0.15 3.62
C SER A 164 9.51 -0.57 4.78
N HIS A 165 10.40 -1.53 4.51
CA HIS A 165 10.95 -2.45 5.50
C HIS A 165 12.48 -2.41 5.55
N ASP A 166 13.03 -1.20 5.54
CA ASP A 166 14.47 -0.94 5.61
C ASP A 166 14.83 -0.28 6.94
N MET A 167 15.27 -1.07 7.91
CA MET A 167 15.57 -0.57 9.26
C MET A 167 16.71 0.46 9.27
N GLU A 168 17.75 0.28 8.44
CA GLU A 168 18.89 1.19 8.44
C GLU A 168 18.52 2.53 7.84
N ASN A 169 17.74 2.53 6.75
CA ASN A 169 17.18 3.78 6.22
C ASN A 169 16.14 4.39 7.17
N PHE A 170 15.24 3.60 7.76
CA PHE A 170 14.16 4.09 8.62
C PHE A 170 14.67 4.85 9.85
N LYS A 171 15.79 4.43 10.45
CA LYS A 171 16.46 5.16 11.54
C LYS A 171 16.82 6.60 11.17
N THR A 172 16.93 6.92 9.89
CA THR A 172 17.24 8.25 9.37
C THR A 172 15.99 9.05 8.98
N TYR A 173 14.83 8.39 8.92
CA TYR A 173 13.58 9.02 8.50
C TYR A 173 12.95 9.83 9.64
N LYS A 174 12.24 10.88 9.28
CA LYS A 174 11.50 11.72 10.22
C LYS A 174 10.23 11.00 10.66
N THR A 175 10.03 10.87 11.97
CA THR A 175 8.86 10.20 12.57
C THR A 175 8.31 10.99 13.75
N GLY A 176 7.14 10.58 14.28
CA GLY A 176 6.51 11.20 15.44
C GLY A 176 6.10 12.65 15.15
N THR A 177 6.72 13.60 15.87
CA THR A 177 6.44 15.04 15.72
C THR A 177 7.24 15.70 14.59
N GLN A 178 8.18 14.99 13.95
CA GLN A 178 8.94 15.49 12.80
C GLN A 178 8.22 15.20 11.48
N PHE A 179 8.41 16.07 10.47
CA PHE A 179 7.75 15.92 9.16
C PHE A 179 8.58 16.41 7.96
N TYR A 180 8.11 16.09 6.76
CA TYR A 180 8.61 16.58 5.48
C TYR A 180 7.60 17.57 4.87
N GLY A 181 8.09 18.69 4.33
CA GLY A 181 7.28 19.76 3.72
C GLY A 181 8.08 20.60 2.76
#